data_AF-A0AAV0MGW1-F1
#
_entry.id   AF-A0AAV0MGW1-F1
#
_cell.length_a   1.000
_cell.length_b   1.000
_cell.length_c   1.000
_cell.angle_alpha   90.00
_cell.angle_beta   90.00
_cell.angle_gamma   90.00
#
_symmetry.space_group_name_H-M   'P 1'
#
loop_
_entity.id
_entity.type
_entity.pdbx_description
1 polymer ?
#
loop_
_entity_poly.entity_id
_entity_poly.type
_entity_poly.pdbx_seq_one_letter_code
_entity_poly.pdbx_strand_id
1 'polypeptide(L)'
;PTGWSGRFWARTGCTFDDSGSGSCRTGDCGSGLVECNGLGAAPPATLAEFTLGTGGQDFYDVSLVDGYNLPMVVEGSGGGCITDLNQQCPAELKAVEGSACRSACEAFGSPEYCCSGAFNTPATCRPSVYSEMFKAACPRSYSYAYDDASSTFTCTGADYTVTFCPASPR
;
A
#
# COMPACT_ATOMS: atom_id res chain seq x y z
N PRO A 1 18.63 -8.32 -2.85
CA PRO A 1 19.99 -7.96 -3.31
C PRO A 1 20.26 -6.49 -2.97
N THR A 2 21.51 -6.05 -2.82
CA THR A 2 21.82 -4.61 -2.73
C THR A 2 21.40 -3.91 -4.02
N GLY A 3 20.82 -2.71 -3.94
CA GLY A 3 20.28 -2.02 -5.12
C GLY A 3 18.92 -2.55 -5.59
N TRP A 4 18.25 -3.41 -4.80
CA TRP A 4 16.91 -3.90 -5.12
C TRP A 4 15.86 -2.83 -4.82
N SER A 5 14.92 -2.65 -5.75
CA SER A 5 13.70 -1.88 -5.53
C SER A 5 12.51 -2.77 -5.85
N GLY A 6 11.49 -2.71 -5.00
CA GLY A 6 10.29 -3.50 -5.15
C GLY A 6 9.32 -3.30 -4.00
N ARG A 7 8.28 -4.13 -4.01
CA ARG A 7 7.15 -3.99 -3.11
C ARG A 7 6.62 -5.33 -2.65
N PHE A 8 6.04 -5.34 -1.47
CA PHE A 8 5.34 -6.48 -0.87
C PHE A 8 3.90 -6.10 -0.57
N TRP A 9 3.00 -7.08 -0.64
CA TRP A 9 1.61 -6.95 -0.26
C TRP A 9 1.09 -8.31 0.21
N ALA A 10 -0.09 -8.32 0.83
CA ALA A 10 -0.76 -9.55 1.21
C ALA A 10 -2.09 -9.71 0.47
N ARG A 11 -2.37 -10.95 0.07
CA ARG A 11 -3.63 -11.37 -0.56
C ARG A 11 -4.58 -11.93 0.50
N THR A 12 -5.89 -11.73 0.33
CA THR A 12 -6.90 -12.26 1.26
C THR A 12 -8.03 -12.97 0.52
N GLY A 13 -8.72 -13.88 1.23
CA GLY A 13 -9.82 -14.66 0.66
C GLY A 13 -9.37 -15.55 -0.50
N CYS A 14 -8.17 -16.10 -0.41
CA CYS A 14 -7.58 -16.93 -1.46
C CYS A 14 -8.12 -18.37 -1.42
N THR A 15 -8.37 -18.94 -2.59
CA THR A 15 -8.62 -20.37 -2.76
C THR A 15 -7.72 -20.87 -3.87
N PHE A 16 -6.86 -21.84 -3.54
CA PHE A 16 -5.98 -22.53 -4.48
C PHE A 16 -6.22 -24.03 -4.40
N ASP A 17 -6.12 -24.72 -5.54
CA ASP A 17 -6.14 -26.18 -5.60
C ASP A 17 -4.76 -26.79 -5.32
N ASP A 18 -4.67 -28.13 -5.34
CA ASP A 18 -3.44 -28.87 -5.08
C ASP A 18 -2.32 -28.59 -6.10
N SER A 19 -2.66 -28.02 -7.27
CA SER A 19 -1.69 -27.58 -8.28
C SER A 19 -1.19 -26.15 -8.06
N GLY A 20 -1.68 -25.47 -7.00
CA GLY A 20 -1.38 -24.08 -6.71
C GLY A 20 -2.16 -23.10 -7.60
N SER A 21 -3.17 -23.55 -8.33
CA SER A 21 -3.99 -22.74 -9.22
C SER A 21 -5.22 -22.18 -8.50
N GLY A 22 -5.54 -20.90 -8.72
CA GLY A 22 -6.60 -20.24 -7.97
C GLY A 22 -6.63 -18.72 -8.08
N SER A 23 -7.33 -18.09 -7.13
CA SER A 23 -7.47 -16.63 -7.07
C SER A 23 -7.75 -16.14 -5.65
N CYS A 24 -7.57 -14.84 -5.45
CA CYS A 24 -7.84 -14.15 -4.20
C CYS A 24 -8.88 -13.03 -4.36
N ARG A 25 -9.56 -12.67 -3.26
CA ARG A 25 -10.57 -11.59 -3.27
C ARG A 25 -9.94 -10.19 -3.28
N THR A 26 -8.82 -10.00 -2.59
CA THR A 26 -8.11 -8.71 -2.52
C THR A 26 -6.63 -8.91 -2.85
N GLY A 27 -6.02 -7.95 -3.55
CA GLY A 27 -4.59 -7.96 -3.86
C GLY A 27 -4.15 -9.11 -4.78
N ASP A 28 -5.10 -9.79 -5.43
CA ASP A 28 -4.80 -10.85 -6.39
C ASP A 28 -3.83 -10.33 -7.46
N CYS A 29 -2.87 -11.15 -7.87
CA CYS A 29 -1.86 -10.71 -8.83
C CYS A 29 -2.15 -11.15 -10.26
N GLY A 30 -3.30 -11.77 -10.52
CA GLY A 30 -3.74 -12.15 -11.86
C GLY A 30 -2.93 -13.27 -12.52
N SER A 31 -1.98 -13.89 -11.80
CA SER A 31 -1.20 -15.01 -12.33
C SER A 31 -2.02 -16.31 -12.43
N GLY A 32 -3.14 -16.37 -11.71
CA GLY A 32 -3.90 -17.61 -11.51
C GLY A 32 -3.17 -18.63 -10.62
N LEU A 33 -2.08 -18.24 -9.96
CA LEU A 33 -1.20 -19.13 -9.20
C LEU A 33 -0.88 -18.55 -7.81
N VAL A 34 -0.37 -19.40 -6.92
CA VAL A 34 0.22 -18.96 -5.65
C VAL A 34 1.38 -17.99 -5.93
N GLU A 35 2.28 -18.31 -6.86
CA GLU A 35 3.35 -17.41 -7.28
C GLU A 35 2.83 -16.30 -8.21
N CYS A 36 3.18 -15.05 -7.90
CA CYS A 36 2.76 -13.90 -8.70
C CYS A 36 3.59 -13.70 -9.98
N ASN A 37 4.70 -14.41 -10.17
CA ASN A 37 5.47 -14.43 -11.41
C ASN A 37 5.83 -13.04 -11.97
N GLY A 38 6.17 -12.10 -11.10
CA GLY A 38 6.54 -10.73 -11.47
C GLY A 38 5.36 -9.78 -11.69
N LEU A 39 4.12 -10.26 -11.60
CA LEU A 39 2.92 -9.42 -11.63
C LEU A 39 2.71 -8.72 -10.27
N GLY A 40 2.14 -7.52 -10.31
CA GLY A 40 1.78 -6.74 -9.12
C GLY A 40 0.38 -7.08 -8.59
N ALA A 41 0.06 -6.56 -7.41
CA ALA A 41 -1.29 -6.63 -6.86
C ALA A 41 -2.30 -5.89 -7.75
N ALA A 42 -3.48 -6.47 -7.93
CA ALA A 42 -4.67 -5.74 -8.36
C ALA A 42 -5.17 -4.88 -7.19
N PRO A 43 -5.24 -3.54 -7.36
CA PRO A 43 -5.82 -2.66 -6.35
C PRO A 43 -7.29 -2.98 -6.04
N PRO A 44 -7.80 -2.69 -4.83
CA PRO A 44 -7.08 -2.06 -3.72
C PRO A 44 -6.15 -3.01 -2.94
N ALA A 45 -4.95 -2.54 -2.64
CA ALA A 45 -3.97 -3.27 -1.83
C ALA A 45 -3.04 -2.33 -1.06
N THR A 46 -2.84 -2.61 0.23
CA THR A 46 -1.80 -1.96 1.04
C THR A 46 -0.43 -2.50 0.61
N LEU A 47 0.52 -1.60 0.35
CA LEU A 47 1.86 -1.95 -0.13
C LEU A 47 2.92 -1.61 0.92
N ALA A 48 3.94 -2.45 1.08
CA ALA A 48 5.21 -2.06 1.67
C ALA A 48 6.24 -1.92 0.54
N GLU A 49 6.80 -0.74 0.37
CA GLU A 49 7.69 -0.39 -0.73
C GLU A 49 9.11 -0.20 -0.20
N PHE A 50 10.10 -0.66 -0.96
CA PHE A 50 11.51 -0.64 -0.57
C PHE A 50 12.38 -0.25 -1.76
N THR A 51 13.39 0.55 -1.46
CA THR A 51 14.54 0.80 -2.33
C THR A 51 15.80 0.65 -1.49
N LEU A 52 16.50 -0.47 -1.66
CA LEU A 52 17.69 -0.81 -0.90
C LEU A 52 18.93 -0.20 -1.55
N GLY A 53 19.73 0.52 -0.78
CA GLY A 53 20.96 1.14 -1.25
C GLY A 53 22.04 0.12 -1.63
N THR A 54 23.04 0.55 -2.39
CA THR A 54 24.26 -0.22 -2.66
C THR A 54 25.36 0.24 -1.71
N GLY A 55 25.30 -0.21 -0.45
CA GLY A 55 26.18 0.29 0.62
C GLY A 55 25.83 1.70 1.09
N GLY A 56 24.62 2.17 0.76
CA GLY A 56 24.08 3.47 1.14
C GLY A 56 22.83 3.36 2.00
N GLN A 57 22.06 4.44 2.04
CA GLN A 57 20.79 4.51 2.74
C GLN A 57 19.69 3.77 1.96
N ASP A 58 18.88 3.02 2.69
CA ASP A 58 17.65 2.41 2.19
C ASP A 58 16.48 3.38 2.41
N PHE A 59 15.50 3.30 1.52
CA PHE A 59 14.23 4.01 1.62
C PHE A 59 13.11 2.99 1.65
N TYR A 60 12.16 3.17 2.55
CA TYR A 60 11.01 2.29 2.64
C TYR A 60 9.80 3.02 3.19
N ASP A 61 8.63 2.47 2.90
CA ASP A 61 7.35 3.01 3.35
C ASP A 61 6.24 1.97 3.31
N VAL A 62 5.11 2.31 3.93
CA VAL A 62 3.83 1.64 3.68
C VAL A 62 2.95 2.62 2.94
N SER A 63 2.40 2.18 1.81
CA SER A 63 1.68 3.01 0.87
C SER A 63 0.24 2.55 0.69
N LEU A 64 -0.65 3.53 0.73
CA LEU A 64 -2.09 3.41 0.49
C LEU A 64 -2.52 4.09 -0.82
N VAL A 65 -1.54 4.45 -1.67
CA VAL A 65 -1.79 5.08 -2.98
C VAL A 65 -2.62 4.15 -3.87
N ASP A 66 -2.34 2.85 -3.80
CA ASP A 66 -3.10 1.78 -4.47
C ASP A 66 -4.27 1.27 -3.61
N GLY A 67 -4.69 2.03 -2.60
CA GLY A 67 -5.78 1.67 -1.69
C GLY A 67 -5.34 0.85 -0.48
N TYR A 68 -6.32 0.26 0.20
CA TYR A 68 -6.14 -0.47 1.43
C TYR A 68 -6.92 -1.78 1.39
N ASN A 69 -6.32 -2.87 1.88
CA ASN A 69 -7.04 -4.12 2.11
C ASN A 69 -6.86 -4.66 3.54
N LEU A 70 -5.68 -4.48 4.14
CA LEU A 70 -5.40 -4.94 5.50
C LEU A 70 -4.30 -4.10 6.20
N PRO A 71 -4.26 -4.08 7.54
CA PRO A 71 -3.27 -3.32 8.27
C PRO A 71 -1.86 -3.89 8.06
N MET A 72 -0.87 -3.03 7.91
CA MET A 72 0.52 -3.41 7.63
C MET A 72 1.50 -2.45 8.28
N VAL A 73 2.57 -2.99 8.86
CA VAL A 73 3.69 -2.22 9.39
C VAL A 73 5.01 -2.81 8.88
N VAL A 74 5.97 -1.94 8.58
CA VAL A 74 7.38 -2.30 8.44
C VAL A 74 8.07 -1.93 9.76
N GLU A 75 8.48 -2.96 10.50
CA GLU A 75 9.21 -2.79 11.76
C GLU A 75 10.61 -2.23 11.48
N GLY A 76 11.02 -1.22 12.27
CA GLY A 76 12.18 -0.38 12.03
C GLY A 76 11.96 1.03 12.58
N SER A 77 12.45 2.06 11.87
CA SER A 77 12.16 3.48 12.18
C SER A 77 10.67 3.86 12.02
N GLY A 78 9.83 2.96 11.50
CA GLY A 78 8.39 2.87 11.78
C GLY A 78 7.47 3.40 10.67
N GLY A 79 7.26 2.63 9.61
CA GLY A 79 6.24 2.94 8.59
C GLY A 79 5.05 2.00 8.71
N GLY A 80 3.82 2.49 8.57
CA GLY A 80 2.67 1.61 8.57
C GLY A 80 1.32 2.18 8.97
N CYS A 81 0.32 1.31 8.83
CA CYS A 81 -1.03 1.50 9.29
C CYS A 81 -1.48 0.32 10.16
N ILE A 82 -1.78 0.60 11.43
CA ILE A 82 -2.34 -0.38 12.37
C ILE A 82 -3.88 -0.34 12.44
N THR A 83 -4.47 0.75 11.95
CA THR A 83 -5.93 0.97 11.94
C THR A 83 -6.57 0.08 10.88
N ASP A 84 -7.74 -0.51 11.18
CA ASP A 84 -8.60 -1.11 10.16
C ASP A 84 -9.36 -0.02 9.41
N LEU A 85 -8.79 0.40 8.28
CA LEU A 85 -9.35 1.47 7.44
C LEU A 85 -10.65 1.03 6.75
N ASN A 86 -10.88 -0.28 6.57
CA ASN A 86 -12.11 -0.79 5.96
C ASN A 86 -13.36 -0.40 6.76
N GLN A 87 -13.25 -0.27 8.09
CA GLN A 87 -14.36 0.17 8.96
C GLN A 87 -14.74 1.64 8.75
N GLN A 88 -13.82 2.46 8.24
CA GLN A 88 -13.97 3.90 8.04
C GLN A 88 -14.08 4.26 6.55
N CYS A 89 -14.01 3.28 5.66
CA CYS A 89 -14.05 3.49 4.23
C CYS A 89 -15.39 4.10 3.78
N PRO A 90 -15.40 5.24 3.07
CA PRO A 90 -16.61 5.83 2.51
C PRO A 90 -17.30 4.89 1.53
N ALA A 91 -18.61 5.03 1.38
CA ALA A 91 -19.41 4.14 0.55
C ALA A 91 -18.91 4.09 -0.91
N GLU A 92 -18.51 5.24 -1.44
CA GLU A 92 -17.98 5.43 -2.79
C GLU A 92 -16.58 4.83 -3.01
N LEU A 93 -15.85 4.50 -1.94
CA LEU A 93 -14.53 3.86 -2.01
C LEU A 93 -14.56 2.38 -1.61
N LYS A 94 -15.67 1.87 -1.06
CA LYS A 94 -15.77 0.46 -0.65
C LYS A 94 -15.63 -0.46 -1.85
N ALA A 95 -14.78 -1.47 -1.70
CA ALA A 95 -14.62 -2.57 -2.63
C ALA A 95 -14.80 -3.91 -1.92
N VAL A 96 -15.04 -4.96 -2.71
CA VAL A 96 -15.07 -6.36 -2.23
C VAL A 96 -16.00 -6.52 -1.01
N GLU A 97 -17.24 -6.02 -1.14
CA GLU A 97 -18.25 -6.07 -0.06
C GLU A 97 -17.78 -5.41 1.25
N GLY A 98 -16.88 -4.43 1.17
CA GLY A 98 -16.33 -3.70 2.30
C GLY A 98 -15.09 -4.32 2.93
N SER A 99 -14.53 -5.40 2.35
CA SER A 99 -13.26 -5.98 2.82
C SER A 99 -12.01 -5.28 2.25
N ALA A 100 -12.20 -4.24 1.44
CA ALA A 100 -11.12 -3.39 0.96
C ALA A 100 -11.64 -1.97 0.66
N CYS A 101 -10.72 -1.00 0.66
CA CYS A 101 -11.00 0.41 0.40
C CYS A 101 -10.13 0.93 -0.75
N ARG A 102 -10.78 1.40 -1.82
CA ARG A 102 -10.12 2.04 -2.97
C ARG A 102 -9.49 3.36 -2.54
N SER A 103 -8.35 3.71 -3.13
CA SER A 103 -7.92 5.10 -3.09
C SER A 103 -8.79 5.94 -4.03
N ALA A 104 -8.75 7.26 -3.90
CA ALA A 104 -9.49 8.13 -4.81
C ALA A 104 -9.01 8.01 -6.26
N CYS A 105 -7.71 7.77 -6.49
CA CYS A 105 -7.20 7.54 -7.83
C CYS A 105 -7.81 6.29 -8.45
N GLU A 106 -7.83 5.18 -7.71
CA GLU A 106 -8.41 3.93 -8.19
C GLU A 106 -9.92 4.08 -8.46
N ALA A 107 -10.65 4.75 -7.57
CA ALA A 107 -12.10 4.87 -7.67
C ALA A 107 -12.56 5.82 -8.78
N PHE A 108 -11.85 6.92 -9.01
CA PHE A 108 -12.33 8.00 -9.88
C PHE A 108 -11.45 8.23 -11.12
N GLY A 109 -10.19 7.82 -11.11
CA GLY A 109 -9.26 7.95 -12.24
C GLY A 109 -8.94 9.38 -12.66
N SER A 110 -9.33 10.39 -11.88
CA SER A 110 -9.12 11.80 -12.26
C SER A 110 -7.65 12.20 -12.09
N PRO A 111 -7.12 13.09 -12.95
CA PRO A 111 -5.72 13.55 -12.85
C PRO A 111 -5.35 14.13 -11.48
N GLU A 112 -6.29 14.81 -10.81
CA GLU A 112 -6.13 15.39 -9.48
C GLU A 112 -5.89 14.34 -8.40
N TYR A 113 -6.58 13.20 -8.47
CA TYR A 113 -6.41 12.12 -7.50
C TYR A 113 -5.23 11.22 -7.82
N CYS A 114 -4.94 11.04 -9.11
CA CYS A 114 -3.86 10.19 -9.59
C CYS A 114 -2.52 10.92 -9.75
N CYS A 115 -2.48 12.23 -9.45
CA CYS A 115 -1.30 13.08 -9.64
C CYS A 115 -0.67 12.92 -11.03
N SER A 116 -1.50 13.05 -12.07
CA SER A 116 -1.09 12.84 -13.46
C SER A 116 -1.40 14.07 -14.32
N GLY A 117 -0.86 14.12 -15.54
CA GLY A 117 -1.07 15.25 -16.45
C GLY A 117 -0.64 16.58 -15.83
N ALA A 118 -1.57 17.54 -15.73
CA ALA A 118 -1.33 18.85 -15.11
C ALA A 118 -1.03 18.78 -13.59
N PHE A 119 -1.34 17.66 -12.95
CA PHE A 119 -1.18 17.42 -11.52
C PHE A 119 0.05 16.54 -11.21
N ASN A 120 0.99 16.39 -12.14
CA ASN A 120 2.16 15.51 -11.99
C ASN A 120 3.34 16.12 -11.20
N THR A 121 3.06 17.08 -10.30
CA THR A 121 4.08 17.65 -9.40
C THR A 121 3.51 17.83 -8.00
N PRO A 122 4.35 17.82 -6.95
CA PRO A 122 3.89 18.12 -5.59
C PRO A 122 3.22 19.50 -5.44
N ALA A 123 3.58 20.47 -6.29
CA ALA A 123 2.98 21.80 -6.26
C ALA A 123 1.56 21.83 -6.85
N THR A 124 1.27 20.92 -7.78
CA THR A 124 0.00 20.88 -8.51
C THR A 124 -0.95 19.80 -8.00
N CYS A 125 -0.47 18.63 -7.57
CA CYS A 125 -1.30 17.63 -6.88
C CYS A 125 -1.40 17.94 -5.39
N ARG A 126 -2.58 18.32 -4.92
CA ARG A 126 -2.81 18.60 -3.51
C ARG A 126 -3.51 17.43 -2.83
N PRO A 127 -3.35 17.27 -1.51
CA PRO A 127 -4.18 16.34 -0.74
C PRO A 127 -5.67 16.59 -1.02
N SER A 128 -6.41 15.51 -1.18
CA SER A 128 -7.87 15.49 -1.27
C SER A 128 -8.48 15.10 0.07
N VAL A 129 -9.80 15.30 0.22
CA VAL A 129 -10.55 14.81 1.39
C VAL A 129 -10.38 13.31 1.63
N TYR A 130 -10.18 12.52 0.56
CA TYR A 130 -9.99 11.07 0.67
C TYR A 130 -8.58 10.71 1.15
N SER A 131 -7.54 11.35 0.60
CA SER A 131 -6.17 11.12 1.05
C SER A 131 -5.95 11.64 2.47
N GLU A 132 -6.55 12.78 2.84
CA GLU A 132 -6.50 13.30 4.20
C GLU A 132 -7.13 12.34 5.21
N MET A 133 -8.24 11.67 4.86
CA MET A 133 -8.84 10.64 5.71
C MET A 133 -7.96 9.40 5.84
N PHE A 134 -7.35 8.93 4.75
CA PHE A 134 -6.38 7.84 4.79
C PHE A 134 -5.19 8.22 5.68
N LYS A 135 -4.71 9.46 5.58
CA LYS A 135 -3.62 9.98 6.39
C LYS A 135 -4.01 10.08 7.87
N ALA A 136 -5.22 10.52 8.17
CA ALA A 136 -5.72 10.60 9.54
C ALA A 136 -5.80 9.21 10.19
N ALA A 137 -6.24 8.20 9.44
CA ALA A 137 -6.30 6.81 9.91
C ALA A 137 -4.91 6.16 10.04
N CYS A 138 -3.99 6.52 9.13
CA CYS A 138 -2.65 5.94 9.01
C CYS A 138 -1.57 7.03 8.87
N PRO A 139 -1.23 7.78 9.93
CA PRO A 139 -0.35 8.96 9.83
C PRO A 139 1.08 8.66 9.36
N ARG A 140 1.50 7.40 9.45
CA ARG A 140 2.85 6.92 9.12
C ARG A 140 2.86 6.12 7.80
N SER A 141 1.88 6.34 6.94
CA SER A 141 1.78 5.75 5.61
C SER A 141 1.58 6.83 4.55
N TYR A 142 1.99 6.54 3.32
CA TYR A 142 1.63 7.35 2.15
C TYR A 142 0.12 7.25 1.92
N SER A 143 -0.54 8.40 1.85
CA SER A 143 -1.97 8.50 1.56
C SER A 143 -2.30 8.90 0.11
N TYR A 144 -1.33 9.47 -0.60
CA TYR A 144 -1.37 9.83 -2.02
C TYR A 144 0.07 9.98 -2.56
N ALA A 145 0.23 10.16 -3.87
CA ALA A 145 1.53 10.03 -4.55
C ALA A 145 2.66 10.98 -4.07
N TYR A 146 2.33 12.15 -3.50
CA TYR A 146 3.32 13.13 -3.03
C TYR A 146 3.28 13.38 -1.50
N ASP A 147 2.90 12.37 -0.72
CA ASP A 147 2.89 12.42 0.75
C ASP A 147 4.28 12.13 1.35
N ASP A 148 5.30 12.95 1.08
CA ASP A 148 6.71 12.63 1.39
C ASP A 148 7.14 12.88 2.85
N ALA A 149 6.82 14.04 3.42
CA ALA A 149 7.47 14.54 4.63
C ALA A 149 7.25 13.69 5.90
N SER A 150 6.25 12.81 5.91
CA SER A 150 5.90 11.97 7.07
C SER A 150 5.77 10.47 6.74
N SER A 151 6.06 10.08 5.51
CA SER A 151 5.75 8.72 5.03
C SER A 151 6.95 7.99 4.47
N THR A 152 8.03 8.68 4.08
CA THR A 152 9.30 8.02 3.73
C THR A 152 10.13 7.78 4.98
N PHE A 153 10.57 6.54 5.17
CA PHE A 153 11.48 6.17 6.24
C PHE A 153 12.82 5.71 5.66
N THR A 154 13.88 5.91 6.44
CA THR A 154 15.22 5.52 6.02
C THR A 154 15.93 4.70 7.09
N CYS A 155 16.79 3.80 6.64
CA CYS A 155 17.71 3.04 7.49
C CYS A 155 18.99 2.70 6.72
N THR A 156 20.04 2.23 7.41
CA THR A 156 21.30 1.82 6.78
C THR A 156 21.73 0.48 7.36
N GLY A 157 21.95 -0.51 6.50
CA GLY A 157 22.46 -1.83 6.92
C GLY A 157 21.49 -2.58 7.85
N ALA A 158 20.19 -2.46 7.60
CA ALA A 158 19.15 -3.02 8.43
C ALA A 158 18.52 -4.28 7.81
N ASP A 159 17.97 -5.12 8.70
CA ASP A 159 16.97 -6.12 8.34
C ASP A 159 15.57 -5.54 8.60
N TYR A 160 14.60 -5.95 7.79
CA TYR A 160 13.22 -5.45 7.85
C TYR A 160 12.25 -6.59 8.16
N THR A 161 11.27 -6.32 9.01
CA THR A 161 10.13 -7.23 9.24
C THR A 161 8.86 -6.55 8.76
N VAL A 162 8.16 -7.18 7.81
CA VAL A 162 6.83 -6.73 7.36
C VAL A 162 5.78 -7.54 8.12
N THR A 163 5.01 -6.85 8.96
CA THR A 163 3.97 -7.46 9.80
C THR A 163 2.60 -7.10 9.25
N PHE A 164 1.83 -8.12 8.86
CA PHE A 164 0.42 -7.99 8.47
C PHE A 164 -0.46 -8.14 9.72
N CYS A 165 -1.51 -7.32 9.81
CA CYS A 165 -2.40 -7.25 10.98
C CYS A 165 -1.65 -7.14 12.32
N PRO A 166 -0.72 -6.17 12.47
CA PRO A 166 0.00 -5.96 13.73
C PRO A 166 -0.98 -5.73 14.88
N ALA A 167 -0.69 -6.33 16.03
CA ALA A 167 -1.44 -6.03 17.24
C ALA A 167 -1.29 -4.54 17.58
N SER A 168 -2.39 -3.88 17.96
CA SER A 168 -2.30 -2.53 18.49
C SER A 168 -1.34 -2.52 19.69
N PRO A 169 -0.40 -1.56 19.77
CA PRO A 169 0.41 -1.44 20.98
C PRO A 169 -0.56 -1.27 22.17
N ARG A 170 -0.40 -2.14 23.17
CA ARG A 170 -1.14 -2.07 24.43
C ARG A 170 -0.85 -0.77 25.16
#